data_AF-A0A7M5X0P3-F1
#
_entry.id   AF-A0A7M5X0P3-F1
#
_cell.length_a   1.000
_cell.length_b   1.000
_cell.length_c   1.000
_cell.angle_alpha   90.00
_cell.angle_beta   90.00
_cell.angle_gamma   90.00
#
_symmetry.space_group_name_H-M   'P 1'
#
loop_
_entity.id
_entity.type
_entity.pdbx_description
1 polymer ?
#
loop_
_entity_poly.entity_id
_entity_poly.type
_entity_poly.pdbx_seq_one_letter_code
_entity_poly.pdbx_strand_id
1 'polypeptide(L)'
;METSNEPFTKPYKDHENFLKWESDYPTAKDVVEYDKSLWSRDENRPKTLLCHDMRGGYLQDRFDQGYPSTDCYSFYHWHLVDVFCYFSHHFVTIPPVQWINAAHKNGVKMIGTIITEWDEGRKNLQKVLKSKEAVEVFVKCLVGIATKMKFEGWLVNIECHVEILQSLLSKCRVGYSREEIVELNRMKRWINWCIWSNI
;
A
#
# COMPACT_ATOMS: atom_id res chain seq x y z
N MET A 1 12.67 9.06 27.29
CA MET A 1 13.55 9.78 26.35
C MET A 1 13.22 9.28 24.96
N GLU A 2 12.82 10.19 24.07
CA GLU A 2 12.91 10.14 22.60
C GLU A 2 11.81 11.03 22.02
N THR A 3 12.04 12.34 22.11
CA THR A 3 11.54 13.28 21.11
C THR A 3 12.60 13.33 20.01
N SER A 4 12.75 12.25 19.22
CA SER A 4 13.58 12.33 18.02
C SER A 4 12.79 13.11 16.97
N ASN A 5 13.26 14.30 16.60
CA ASN A 5 12.78 15.06 15.43
C ASN A 5 13.11 14.35 14.09
N GLU A 6 13.36 13.04 14.12
CA GLU A 6 13.77 12.26 12.98
C GLU A 6 12.57 12.04 12.05
N PRO A 7 12.73 12.28 10.74
CA PRO A 7 11.67 12.06 9.78
C PRO A 7 11.35 10.56 9.70
N PHE A 8 10.06 10.24 9.73
CA PHE A 8 9.56 8.88 9.61
C PHE A 8 8.33 8.84 8.72
N THR A 9 8.07 7.66 8.16
CA THR A 9 6.84 7.38 7.42
C THR A 9 5.77 6.91 8.39
N LYS A 10 4.56 7.48 8.29
CA LYS A 10 3.42 7.12 9.14
C LYS A 10 2.25 6.55 8.34
N PRO A 11 1.47 5.62 8.93
CA PRO A 11 0.23 5.11 8.36
C PRO A 11 -0.97 6.00 8.68
N TYR A 12 -2.13 5.65 8.12
CA TYR A 12 -3.42 6.26 8.45
C TYR A 12 -4.36 5.23 9.06
N LYS A 13 -4.99 5.58 10.18
CA LYS A 13 -5.95 4.74 10.89
C LYS A 13 -7.38 4.92 10.39
N ASP A 14 -7.68 6.07 9.80
CA ASP A 14 -9.03 6.46 9.41
C ASP A 14 -9.06 7.20 8.08
N HIS A 15 -10.24 7.17 7.47
CA HIS A 15 -10.52 7.75 6.17
C HIS A 15 -10.31 9.28 6.15
N GLU A 16 -10.80 10.01 7.16
CA GLU A 16 -10.76 11.46 7.19
C GLU A 16 -9.34 12.02 7.22
N ASN A 17 -8.47 11.41 8.00
CA ASN A 17 -7.06 11.81 8.08
C ASN A 17 -6.31 11.42 6.80
N PHE A 18 -6.62 10.27 6.20
CA PHE A 18 -6.00 9.88 4.93
C PHE A 18 -6.33 10.86 3.79
N LEU A 19 -7.54 11.41 3.73
CA LEU A 19 -7.89 12.41 2.70
C LEU A 19 -7.04 13.70 2.79
N LYS A 20 -6.32 13.92 3.90
CA LYS A 20 -5.48 15.09 4.15
C LYS A 20 -3.98 14.75 4.05
N TRP A 21 -3.63 13.64 3.43
CA TRP A 21 -2.25 13.11 3.42
C TRP A 21 -1.18 14.11 2.93
N GLU A 22 -1.54 15.06 2.07
CA GLU A 22 -0.61 16.05 1.51
C GLU A 22 0.05 16.91 2.59
N SER A 23 -0.61 17.16 3.72
CA SER A 23 0.01 17.91 4.82
C SER A 23 1.12 17.14 5.52
N ASP A 24 1.03 15.80 5.48
CA ASP A 24 2.01 14.90 6.10
C ASP A 24 3.19 14.60 5.18
N TYR A 25 2.95 14.65 3.86
CA TYR A 25 3.94 14.41 2.82
C TYR A 25 4.00 15.58 1.83
N PRO A 26 4.34 16.80 2.30
CA PRO A 26 4.28 18.01 1.48
C PRO A 26 5.34 17.99 0.36
N THR A 27 6.47 17.33 0.58
CA THR A 27 7.59 17.20 -0.36
C THR A 27 7.83 15.76 -0.74
N ALA A 28 8.38 15.54 -1.94
CA ALA A 28 8.82 14.21 -2.33
C ALA A 28 9.96 13.76 -1.40
N LYS A 29 9.96 12.49 -1.02
CA LYS A 29 11.06 11.90 -0.25
C LYS A 29 12.20 11.52 -1.20
N ASP A 30 13.43 11.49 -0.66
CA ASP A 30 14.60 11.02 -1.40
C ASP A 30 14.53 9.50 -1.57
N VAL A 31 13.95 9.08 -2.69
CA VAL A 31 13.67 7.70 -3.03
C VAL A 31 14.32 7.39 -4.37
N VAL A 32 15.08 6.29 -4.39
CA VAL A 32 15.70 5.70 -5.58
C VAL A 32 14.60 5.29 -6.55
N GLU A 33 14.72 5.62 -7.83
CA GLU A 33 13.73 5.20 -8.83
C GLU A 33 13.75 3.68 -9.02
N TYR A 34 12.57 3.09 -9.24
CA TYR A 34 12.46 1.69 -9.60
C TYR A 34 13.06 1.46 -11.00
N ASP A 35 14.09 0.64 -11.10
CA ASP A 35 14.70 0.25 -12.37
C ASP A 35 14.39 -1.22 -12.68
N LYS A 36 13.51 -1.42 -13.66
CA LYS A 36 13.14 -2.75 -14.16
C LYS A 36 14.32 -3.49 -14.80
N SER A 37 15.33 -2.77 -15.32
CA SER A 37 16.48 -3.37 -16.01
C SER A 37 17.41 -4.13 -15.06
N LEU A 38 17.39 -3.81 -13.75
CA LEU A 38 18.11 -4.54 -12.71
C LEU A 38 17.63 -5.99 -12.54
N TRP A 39 16.48 -6.34 -13.14
CA TRP A 39 15.82 -7.62 -12.96
C TRP A 39 15.67 -8.39 -14.29
N SER A 40 16.66 -9.23 -14.60
CA SER A 40 16.66 -10.13 -15.75
C SER A 40 16.03 -11.48 -15.41
N ARG A 41 14.71 -11.57 -15.38
CA ARG A 41 14.00 -12.85 -15.26
C ARG A 41 12.95 -13.00 -16.33
N ASP A 42 12.74 -14.24 -16.76
CA ASP A 42 11.67 -14.60 -17.69
C ASP A 42 10.33 -14.05 -17.16
N GLU A 43 9.63 -13.26 -17.98
CA GLU A 43 8.33 -12.70 -17.59
C GLU A 43 7.23 -13.78 -17.53
N ASN A 44 7.46 -14.96 -18.13
CA ASN A 44 6.51 -16.08 -18.19
C ASN A 44 6.56 -17.01 -16.98
N ARG A 45 7.47 -16.77 -16.02
CA ARG A 45 7.53 -17.58 -14.80
C ARG A 45 6.48 -17.15 -13.76
N PRO A 46 6.15 -18.02 -12.79
CA PRO A 46 5.44 -17.62 -11.58
C PRO A 46 6.17 -16.51 -10.81
N LYS A 47 5.42 -15.52 -10.32
CA LYS A 47 5.96 -14.39 -9.56
C LYS A 47 5.70 -14.57 -8.07
N THR A 48 6.64 -14.12 -7.25
CA THR A 48 6.56 -14.24 -5.78
C THR A 48 6.26 -12.89 -5.15
N LEU A 49 5.18 -12.82 -4.37
CA LEU A 49 4.87 -11.71 -3.47
C LEU A 49 5.31 -12.08 -2.05
N LEU A 50 6.07 -11.22 -1.39
CA LEU A 50 6.38 -11.34 0.04
C LEU A 50 5.62 -10.26 0.81
N CYS A 51 4.85 -10.66 1.81
CA CYS A 51 4.20 -9.74 2.74
C CYS A 51 5.00 -9.65 4.04
N HIS A 52 5.56 -8.48 4.33
CA HIS A 52 6.23 -8.16 5.58
C HIS A 52 5.20 -7.73 6.62
N ASP A 53 4.73 -8.68 7.42
CA ASP A 53 3.80 -8.45 8.53
C ASP A 53 4.51 -8.64 9.89
N MET A 54 5.57 -7.85 10.11
CA MET A 54 6.34 -7.96 11.34
C MET A 54 5.67 -7.17 12.46
N ARG A 55 4.93 -7.89 13.33
CA ARG A 55 4.30 -7.36 14.56
C ARG A 55 3.46 -6.09 14.32
N GLY A 56 2.75 -6.06 13.20
CA GLY A 56 1.90 -4.94 12.80
C GLY A 56 2.62 -3.72 12.22
N GLY A 57 3.92 -3.81 11.94
CA GLY A 57 4.69 -2.81 11.20
C GLY A 57 4.99 -1.52 11.98
N TYR A 58 5.67 -0.59 11.32
CA TYR A 58 6.10 0.72 11.82
C TYR A 58 6.80 0.69 13.19
N LEU A 59 7.72 -0.27 13.35
CA LEU A 59 8.55 -0.40 14.55
C LEU A 59 9.75 0.54 14.42
N GLN A 60 10.96 0.04 14.65
CA GLN A 60 12.21 0.74 14.36
C GLN A 60 12.43 0.97 12.85
N ASP A 61 11.72 0.22 12.01
CA ASP A 61 11.87 0.23 10.55
C ASP A 61 11.06 1.33 9.84
N ARG A 62 10.42 2.23 10.60
CA ARG A 62 9.64 3.37 10.09
C ARG A 62 10.47 4.62 9.79
N PHE A 63 11.65 4.74 10.40
CA PHE A 63 12.50 5.92 10.31
C PHE A 63 13.21 5.96 8.95
N ASP A 64 13.23 7.13 8.32
CA ASP A 64 13.67 7.24 6.93
C ASP A 64 15.17 6.94 6.75
N GLN A 65 15.98 7.17 7.81
CA GLN A 65 17.42 6.95 7.83
C GLN A 65 17.83 5.69 8.61
N GLY A 66 16.88 4.79 8.83
CA GLY A 66 17.08 3.59 9.65
C GLY A 66 17.09 3.90 11.15
N TYR A 67 17.44 2.90 11.94
CA TYR A 67 17.47 2.97 13.39
C TYR A 67 18.69 2.20 13.91
N PRO A 68 19.41 2.68 14.95
CA PRO A 68 20.64 2.07 15.44
C PRO A 68 20.36 0.82 16.30
N SER A 69 19.75 -0.21 15.71
CA SER A 69 19.52 -1.51 16.35
C SER A 69 19.80 -2.66 15.39
N THR A 70 20.41 -3.71 15.91
CA THR A 70 20.63 -4.99 15.21
C THR A 70 19.42 -5.90 15.24
N ASP A 71 18.42 -5.60 16.05
CA ASP A 71 17.22 -6.44 16.24
C ASP A 71 16.10 -6.07 15.25
N CYS A 72 16.35 -5.09 14.38
CA CYS A 72 15.45 -4.70 13.31
C CYS A 72 15.28 -5.86 12.31
N TYR A 73 14.04 -6.06 11.85
CA TYR A 73 13.79 -7.01 10.78
C TYR A 73 14.59 -6.63 9.53
N SER A 74 15.36 -7.59 9.02
CA SER A 74 16.23 -7.42 7.86
C SER A 74 15.90 -8.49 6.83
N PHE A 75 15.86 -8.11 5.56
CA PHE A 75 15.61 -9.02 4.45
C PHE A 75 16.74 -8.95 3.43
N TYR A 76 17.33 -10.10 3.09
CA TYR A 76 18.49 -10.21 2.20
C TYR A 76 18.18 -10.97 0.91
N HIS A 77 17.14 -11.80 0.89
CA HIS A 77 16.80 -12.67 -0.24
C HIS A 77 15.95 -11.95 -1.30
N TRP A 78 16.31 -10.71 -1.63
CA TRP A 78 15.62 -9.89 -2.64
C TRP A 78 15.54 -10.60 -3.98
N HIS A 79 16.59 -11.36 -4.34
CA HIS A 79 16.62 -12.18 -5.52
C HIS A 79 15.49 -13.24 -5.57
N LEU A 80 14.75 -13.56 -4.51
CA LEU A 80 13.68 -14.57 -4.55
C LEU A 80 12.28 -13.98 -4.72
N VAL A 81 12.14 -12.66 -4.69
CA VAL A 81 10.83 -11.97 -4.70
C VAL A 81 10.68 -11.06 -5.91
N ASP A 82 9.45 -10.90 -6.39
CA ASP A 82 9.10 -9.97 -7.48
C ASP A 82 8.46 -8.69 -6.95
N VAL A 83 7.71 -8.84 -5.86
CA VAL A 83 6.99 -7.77 -5.20
C VAL A 83 7.16 -7.95 -3.70
N PHE A 84 7.48 -6.85 -3.02
CA PHE A 84 7.54 -6.77 -1.57
C PHE A 84 6.39 -5.88 -1.11
N CYS A 85 5.55 -6.41 -0.23
CA CYS A 85 4.45 -5.69 0.39
C CYS A 85 4.83 -5.33 1.82
N TYR A 86 4.85 -4.03 2.14
CA TYR A 86 4.91 -3.58 3.53
C TYR A 86 3.51 -3.71 4.12
N PHE A 87 3.31 -4.71 4.98
CA PHE A 87 2.02 -5.03 5.56
C PHE A 87 1.93 -4.45 6.98
N SER A 88 0.74 -3.92 7.31
CA SER A 88 0.43 -3.45 8.65
C SER A 88 -1.08 -3.51 8.86
N HIS A 89 -1.54 -3.45 10.11
CA HIS A 89 -2.96 -3.43 10.47
C HIS A 89 -3.55 -2.01 10.55
N HIS A 90 -3.00 -1.08 9.77
CA HIS A 90 -3.53 0.27 9.64
C HIS A 90 -4.31 0.44 8.35
N PHE A 91 -5.44 1.16 8.42
CA PHE A 91 -6.35 1.35 7.29
C PHE A 91 -5.65 1.66 5.96
N VAL A 92 -4.69 2.58 5.97
CA VAL A 92 -3.77 2.80 4.83
C VAL A 92 -2.32 2.78 5.32
N THR A 93 -1.54 1.87 4.71
CA THR A 93 -0.14 1.58 5.04
C THR A 93 0.79 2.08 3.94
N ILE A 94 1.55 3.13 4.24
CA ILE A 94 2.61 3.67 3.37
C ILE A 94 3.93 2.96 3.66
N PRO A 95 4.56 2.27 2.69
CA PRO A 95 5.88 1.65 2.91
C PRO A 95 6.90 2.70 3.38
N PRO A 96 7.68 2.43 4.45
CA PRO A 96 8.75 3.34 4.86
C PRO A 96 9.79 3.54 3.77
N VAL A 97 10.34 4.75 3.67
CA VAL A 97 11.31 5.15 2.62
C VAL A 97 12.48 4.17 2.50
N GLN A 98 13.02 3.70 3.63
CA GLN A 98 14.12 2.75 3.62
C GLN A 98 13.75 1.41 2.95
N TRP A 99 12.52 0.95 3.11
CA TRP A 99 12.02 -0.28 2.47
C TRP A 99 11.82 -0.10 0.97
N ILE A 100 11.27 1.06 0.56
CA ILE A 100 11.15 1.41 -0.87
C ILE A 100 12.53 1.40 -1.51
N ASN A 101 13.50 2.09 -0.89
CA ASN A 101 14.88 2.14 -1.37
C ASN A 101 15.54 0.76 -1.42
N ALA A 102 15.33 -0.09 -0.41
CA ALA A 102 15.89 -1.44 -0.39
C ALA A 102 15.34 -2.30 -1.52
N ALA A 103 14.03 -2.25 -1.76
CA ALA A 103 13.38 -2.98 -2.85
C ALA A 103 13.86 -2.48 -4.22
N HIS A 104 13.87 -1.16 -4.44
CA HIS A 104 14.24 -0.57 -5.74
C HIS A 104 15.69 -0.84 -6.11
N LYS A 105 16.63 -0.77 -5.15
CA LYS A 105 18.04 -1.13 -5.35
C LYS A 105 18.23 -2.58 -5.79
N ASN A 106 17.25 -3.45 -5.53
CA ASN A 106 17.27 -4.86 -5.91
C ASN A 106 16.34 -5.18 -7.09
N GLY A 107 15.77 -4.18 -7.77
CA GLY A 107 14.85 -4.38 -8.89
C GLY A 107 13.50 -4.99 -8.50
N VAL A 108 13.14 -4.92 -7.21
CA VAL A 108 11.88 -5.42 -6.64
C VAL A 108 10.89 -4.28 -6.49
N LYS A 109 9.62 -4.54 -6.80
CA LYS A 109 8.55 -3.56 -6.61
C LYS A 109 8.14 -3.48 -5.15
N MET A 110 7.90 -2.28 -4.65
CA MET A 110 7.36 -2.04 -3.32
C MET A 110 5.88 -1.68 -3.39
N ILE A 111 5.05 -2.31 -2.55
CA ILE A 111 3.63 -1.95 -2.41
C ILE A 111 3.25 -1.72 -0.95
N GLY A 112 2.34 -0.77 -0.74
CA GLY A 112 1.66 -0.57 0.54
C GLY A 112 0.51 -1.53 0.75
N THR A 113 -0.24 -1.31 1.81
CA THR A 113 -1.42 -2.12 2.17
C THR A 113 -2.61 -1.22 2.47
N ILE A 114 -3.79 -1.60 1.99
CA ILE A 114 -5.08 -1.09 2.43
C ILE A 114 -5.76 -2.26 3.12
N ILE A 115 -6.09 -2.11 4.39
CA ILE A 115 -6.72 -3.17 5.17
C ILE A 115 -7.97 -2.66 5.88
N THR A 116 -9.03 -3.46 5.89
CA THR A 116 -10.25 -3.14 6.62
C THR A 116 -10.63 -4.30 7.52
N GLU A 117 -10.27 -4.24 8.78
CA GLU A 117 -10.56 -5.27 9.77
C GLU A 117 -11.60 -4.76 10.78
N TRP A 118 -12.42 -5.68 11.29
CA TRP A 118 -13.36 -5.43 12.38
C TRP A 118 -14.36 -4.30 12.08
N ASP A 119 -14.94 -3.72 13.14
CA ASP A 119 -15.93 -2.65 13.03
C ASP A 119 -15.34 -1.31 12.57
N GLU A 120 -14.07 -1.03 12.92
CA GLU A 120 -13.40 0.20 12.49
C GLU A 120 -13.11 0.19 10.99
N GLY A 121 -12.56 -0.92 10.48
CA GLY A 121 -12.36 -1.13 9.05
C GLY A 121 -13.68 -1.08 8.28
N ARG A 122 -14.77 -1.64 8.83
CA ARG A 122 -16.11 -1.52 8.22
C ARG A 122 -16.55 -0.07 8.08
N LYS A 123 -16.39 0.76 9.13
CA LYS A 123 -16.75 2.19 9.09
C LYS A 123 -15.94 2.96 8.06
N ASN A 124 -14.63 2.71 7.99
CA ASN A 124 -13.77 3.34 6.99
C ASN A 124 -14.19 2.93 5.57
N LEU A 125 -14.43 1.63 5.36
CA LEU A 125 -14.84 1.11 4.06
C LEU A 125 -16.21 1.65 3.62
N GLN A 126 -17.18 1.79 4.53
CA GLN A 126 -18.47 2.41 4.25
C GLN A 126 -18.34 3.87 3.77
N LYS A 127 -17.37 4.63 4.30
CA LYS A 127 -17.11 5.99 3.85
C LYS A 127 -16.53 6.02 2.44
N VAL A 128 -15.55 5.15 2.15
CA VAL A 128 -14.97 4.98 0.81
C VAL A 128 -16.05 4.60 -0.20
N LEU A 129 -16.90 3.64 0.17
CA LEU A 129 -17.91 3.04 -0.69
C LEU A 129 -19.25 3.82 -0.74
N LYS A 130 -19.32 5.02 -0.15
CA LYS A 130 -20.56 5.80 -0.05
C LYS A 130 -21.13 6.21 -1.42
N SER A 131 -20.27 6.50 -2.40
CA SER A 131 -20.64 6.85 -3.77
C SER A 131 -19.48 6.64 -4.74
N LYS A 132 -19.73 6.75 -6.06
CA LYS A 132 -18.67 6.67 -7.09
C LYS A 132 -17.62 7.76 -6.86
N GLU A 133 -18.06 8.98 -6.54
CA GLU A 133 -17.19 10.13 -6.29
C GLU A 133 -16.32 9.92 -5.05
N ALA A 134 -16.85 9.31 -3.98
CA ALA A 134 -16.08 8.99 -2.78
C ALA A 134 -14.95 7.97 -3.09
N VAL A 135 -15.26 6.95 -3.89
CA VAL A 135 -14.25 5.98 -4.36
C VAL A 135 -13.18 6.68 -5.20
N GLU A 136 -13.57 7.54 -6.14
CA GLU A 136 -12.64 8.28 -6.98
C GLU A 136 -11.72 9.20 -6.18
N VAL A 137 -12.24 9.90 -5.17
CA VAL A 137 -11.44 10.74 -4.27
C VAL A 137 -10.44 9.88 -3.51
N PHE A 138 -10.87 8.76 -2.92
CA PHE A 138 -9.99 7.85 -2.20
C PHE A 138 -8.88 7.28 -3.10
N VAL A 139 -9.24 6.85 -4.32
CA VAL A 139 -8.31 6.37 -5.34
C VAL A 139 -7.31 7.46 -5.74
N LYS A 140 -7.76 8.70 -5.95
CA LYS A 140 -6.87 9.84 -6.24
C LYS A 140 -5.86 10.07 -5.12
N CYS A 141 -6.27 9.97 -3.85
CA CYS A 141 -5.34 10.05 -2.72
C CYS A 141 -4.30 8.92 -2.74
N LEU A 142 -4.73 7.67 -3.00
CA LEU A 142 -3.82 6.52 -3.09
C LEU A 142 -2.80 6.66 -4.23
N VAL A 143 -3.23 7.12 -5.41
CA VAL A 143 -2.35 7.39 -6.54
C VAL A 143 -1.41 8.56 -6.22
N GLY A 144 -1.93 9.61 -5.60
CA GLY A 144 -1.17 10.79 -5.20
C GLY A 144 0.00 10.43 -4.28
N ILE A 145 -0.27 9.68 -3.21
CA ILE A 145 0.79 9.30 -2.26
C ILE A 145 1.75 8.27 -2.85
N ALA A 146 1.26 7.29 -3.64
CA ALA A 146 2.13 6.32 -4.31
C ALA A 146 3.08 7.00 -5.31
N THR A 147 2.60 8.02 -6.02
CA THR A 147 3.43 8.83 -6.93
C THR A 147 4.43 9.69 -6.15
N LYS A 148 3.99 10.33 -5.07
CA LYS A 148 4.83 11.21 -4.24
C LYS A 148 5.96 10.45 -3.55
N MET A 149 5.66 9.25 -3.06
CA MET A 149 6.58 8.37 -2.34
C MET A 149 7.28 7.37 -3.26
N LYS A 150 6.91 7.33 -4.54
CA LYS A 150 7.48 6.47 -5.59
C LYS A 150 7.44 4.98 -5.22
N PHE A 151 6.25 4.41 -4.99
CA PHE A 151 6.07 2.96 -4.87
C PHE A 151 4.95 2.46 -5.78
N GLU A 152 4.95 1.17 -6.12
CA GLU A 152 4.23 0.65 -7.30
C GLU A 152 2.76 0.28 -7.06
N GLY A 153 2.21 0.53 -5.88
CA GLY A 153 0.77 0.35 -5.61
C GLY A 153 0.47 -0.26 -4.26
N TRP A 154 -0.61 -1.06 -4.22
CA TRP A 154 -1.26 -1.46 -2.97
C TRP A 154 -1.75 -2.90 -3.02
N LEU A 155 -1.54 -3.63 -1.93
CA LEU A 155 -2.33 -4.80 -1.58
C LEU A 155 -3.64 -4.34 -0.94
N VAL A 156 -4.77 -4.95 -1.31
CA VAL A 156 -6.08 -4.65 -0.71
C VAL A 156 -6.58 -5.87 0.05
N ASN A 157 -6.74 -5.75 1.36
CA ASN A 157 -7.17 -6.82 2.25
C ASN A 157 -8.46 -6.44 2.99
N ILE A 158 -9.59 -7.05 2.61
CA ILE A 158 -10.91 -6.73 3.18
C ILE A 158 -11.32 -7.83 4.14
N GLU A 159 -11.18 -7.57 5.43
CA GLU A 159 -11.48 -8.50 6.54
C GLU A 159 -12.62 -7.99 7.42
N CYS A 160 -13.62 -7.36 6.81
CA CYS A 160 -14.82 -6.95 7.51
C CYS A 160 -16.05 -7.35 6.71
N HIS A 161 -17.12 -7.74 7.43
CA HIS A 161 -18.39 -8.03 6.79
C HIS A 161 -19.00 -6.73 6.28
N VAL A 162 -19.35 -6.69 5.00
CA VAL A 162 -20.00 -5.54 4.37
C VAL A 162 -21.21 -6.02 3.57
N GLU A 163 -22.40 -5.80 4.11
CA GLU A 163 -23.67 -6.05 3.40
C GLU A 163 -23.75 -5.25 2.09
N ILE A 164 -23.12 -4.08 2.07
CA ILE A 164 -23.08 -3.14 0.95
C ILE A 164 -22.15 -3.61 -0.20
N LEU A 165 -21.14 -4.45 0.02
CA LEU A 165 -20.18 -4.85 -1.02
C LEU A 165 -20.88 -5.63 -2.16
N GLN A 166 -21.85 -6.49 -1.82
CA GLN A 166 -22.66 -7.19 -2.82
C GLN A 166 -23.58 -6.23 -3.61
N SER A 167 -24.15 -5.22 -2.94
CA SER A 167 -25.00 -4.19 -3.56
C SER A 167 -24.22 -3.20 -4.42
N LEU A 168 -22.97 -2.90 -4.07
CA LEU A 168 -22.10 -2.00 -4.84
C LEU A 168 -21.40 -2.69 -5.98
N LEU A 169 -20.95 -3.95 -5.85
CA LEU A 169 -20.41 -4.68 -6.99
C LEU A 169 -21.44 -4.88 -8.10
N SER A 170 -22.72 -4.99 -7.74
CA SER A 170 -23.82 -5.02 -8.70
C SER A 170 -24.14 -3.64 -9.31
N LYS A 171 -23.87 -2.53 -8.62
CA LYS A 171 -24.09 -1.15 -9.11
C LYS A 171 -22.89 -0.55 -9.86
N CYS A 172 -21.66 -0.78 -9.41
CA CYS A 172 -20.41 -0.33 -10.04
C CYS A 172 -20.11 -1.06 -11.36
N ARG A 173 -20.89 -2.08 -11.74
CA ARG A 173 -20.82 -2.72 -13.06
C ARG A 173 -21.41 -1.84 -14.18
N VAL A 174 -21.98 -0.67 -13.84
CA VAL A 174 -22.55 0.29 -14.79
C VAL A 174 -21.74 1.58 -14.78
N GLY A 175 -20.90 1.78 -15.81
CA GLY A 175 -20.43 3.11 -16.23
C GLY A 175 -19.02 3.56 -15.81
N TYR A 176 -17.97 2.82 -16.18
CA TYR A 176 -16.61 3.36 -16.29
C TYR A 176 -16.24 3.54 -17.76
N SER A 177 -15.67 4.70 -18.12
CA SER A 177 -15.15 4.95 -19.47
C SER A 177 -13.87 4.15 -19.74
N ARG A 178 -13.49 4.00 -21.01
CA ARG A 178 -12.30 3.25 -21.41
C ARG A 178 -11.02 3.89 -20.86
N GLU A 179 -10.99 5.22 -20.67
CA GLU A 179 -9.88 5.98 -20.07
C GLU A 179 -9.81 5.82 -18.54
N GLU A 180 -10.95 5.83 -17.84
CA GLU A 180 -11.00 5.56 -16.38
C GLU A 180 -10.56 4.13 -16.06
N ILE A 181 -10.90 3.19 -16.95
CA ILE A 181 -10.41 1.82 -16.92
C ILE A 181 -8.90 1.76 -17.13
N VAL A 182 -8.27 2.66 -17.91
CA VAL A 182 -6.81 2.70 -18.11
C VAL A 182 -6.09 3.16 -16.84
N GLU A 183 -6.61 4.14 -16.11
CA GLU A 183 -5.99 4.61 -14.86
C GLU A 183 -6.23 3.64 -13.69
N LEU A 184 -7.41 3.03 -13.63
CA LEU A 184 -7.66 1.86 -12.78
C LEU A 184 -6.82 0.64 -13.23
N ASN A 185 -6.51 0.49 -14.52
CA ASN A 185 -5.65 -0.59 -15.03
C ASN A 185 -4.17 -0.38 -14.65
N ARG A 186 -3.73 0.87 -14.48
CA ARG A 186 -2.42 1.18 -13.87
C ARG A 186 -2.36 0.72 -12.41
N MET A 187 -3.47 0.78 -11.67
CA MET A 187 -3.61 0.19 -10.33
C MET A 187 -3.86 -1.34 -10.34
N LYS A 188 -4.47 -1.91 -11.39
CA LYS A 188 -4.89 -3.32 -11.47
C LYS A 188 -3.76 -4.34 -11.60
N ARG A 189 -2.48 -4.00 -11.50
CA ARG A 189 -1.47 -5.07 -11.47
C ARG A 189 -1.61 -5.98 -10.25
N TRP A 190 -2.30 -5.56 -9.17
CA TRP A 190 -2.47 -6.40 -7.97
C TRP A 190 -3.79 -6.20 -7.18
N ILE A 191 -4.87 -5.68 -7.79
CA ILE A 191 -6.22 -5.85 -7.21
C ILE A 191 -6.70 -7.27 -7.55
N ASN A 192 -5.99 -8.29 -7.04
CA ASN A 192 -6.55 -9.63 -6.92
C ASN A 192 -6.94 -9.80 -5.47
N TRP A 193 -8.25 -9.86 -5.27
CA TRP A 193 -8.92 -10.06 -4.01
C TRP A 193 -8.31 -11.26 -3.26
N CYS A 194 -7.69 -11.02 -2.12
CA CYS A 194 -7.51 -12.07 -1.11
C CYS A 194 -8.76 -12.07 -0.22
N ILE A 195 -9.79 -12.79 -0.66
CA ILE A 195 -10.86 -13.23 0.25
C ILE A 195 -10.27 -14.42 1.00
N TRP A 196 -9.71 -14.21 2.19
CA TRP A 196 -9.57 -15.28 3.17
C TRP A 196 -10.77 -15.21 4.11
N SER A 197 -11.93 -15.65 3.61
CA SER A 197 -13.04 -16.00 4.49
C SER A 197 -12.76 -17.41 5.03
N ASN A 198 -12.31 -17.48 6.29
CA ASN A 198 -12.40 -18.61 7.23
C ASN A 198 -12.29 -20.04 6.64
N ILE A 199 -11.14 -20.67 6.89
CA ILE A 199 -11.10 -22.07 7.33
C ILE A 199 -10.84 -22.06 8.83
#